data_AF-A0A6G3T6V6-F1
#
_entry.id   AF-A0A6G3T6V6-F1
#
_cell.length_a   1.000
_cell.length_b   1.000
_cell.length_c   1.000
_cell.angle_alpha   90.00
_cell.angle_beta   90.00
_cell.angle_gamma   90.00
#
_symmetry.space_group_name_H-M   'P 1'
#
loop_
_entity.id
_entity.type
_entity.pdbx_description
1 polymer ?
#
loop_
_entity_poly.entity_id
_entity_poly.type
_entity_poly.pdbx_seq_one_letter_code
_entity_poly.pdbx_strand_id
1 'polypeptide(L)'
;DGPGAHGAGPARALPVGVPAAPVLPAPLELQRALRPLQGYRSPATPLRSELDEVATAEVSARAGGLILPVRRYLSRRDARLQLVLDASSSMRVWGRLFAELAQIFSRLGAFSDVQVSHLHQGPDGGPAVSRSADPYGAPLHAADRLSDPTGRRIVVLVSDCAGPLWHGGHAHRLLHHLSRQGPAVVLQPLPQRMWNRTRLPVTFGGLSRGDTLGGGAVLRVRTASGAAE
;
A
#
# COMPACT_ATOMS: atom_id res chain seq x y z
N ASP A 1 48.07 -42.14 -41.24
CA ASP A 1 47.57 -42.23 -39.85
C ASP A 1 48.48 -41.46 -38.91
N GLY A 2 48.03 -40.51 -38.10
CA GLY A 2 46.67 -40.12 -37.74
C GLY A 2 46.53 -38.60 -37.48
N PRO A 3 45.30 -38.11 -37.27
CA PRO A 3 44.98 -36.68 -37.29
C PRO A 3 45.26 -36.02 -35.93
N GLY A 4 46.00 -34.91 -35.96
CA GLY A 4 46.21 -34.05 -34.79
C GLY A 4 44.92 -33.30 -34.43
N ALA A 5 44.45 -33.52 -33.22
CA ALA A 5 43.19 -33.03 -32.68
C ALA A 5 43.03 -31.50 -32.79
N HIS A 6 41.89 -31.07 -33.34
CA HIS A 6 41.40 -29.72 -33.21
C HIS A 6 41.15 -29.40 -31.74
N GLY A 7 41.89 -28.42 -31.20
CA GLY A 7 41.68 -27.90 -29.87
C GLY A 7 40.26 -27.35 -29.74
N ALA A 8 39.42 -28.03 -28.96
CA ALA A 8 38.18 -27.48 -28.48
C ALA A 8 38.53 -26.35 -27.49
N GLY A 9 38.47 -25.10 -27.98
CA GLY A 9 38.59 -23.93 -27.13
C GLY A 9 37.53 -23.95 -26.01
N PRO A 10 37.81 -23.37 -24.83
CA PRO A 10 36.90 -23.42 -23.71
C PRO A 10 35.55 -22.79 -24.10
N ALA A 11 34.49 -23.57 -24.04
CA ALA A 11 33.13 -23.10 -24.26
C ALA A 11 32.85 -21.95 -23.28
N ARG A 12 32.72 -20.74 -23.82
CA ARG A 12 32.42 -19.54 -23.05
C ARG A 12 30.99 -19.66 -22.53
N ALA A 13 30.84 -20.11 -21.29
CA ALA A 13 29.54 -20.22 -20.64
C ALA A 13 28.89 -18.84 -20.60
N LEU A 14 27.73 -18.70 -21.24
CA LEU A 14 26.92 -17.50 -21.17
C LEU A 14 26.14 -17.53 -19.85
N PRO A 15 26.26 -16.51 -18.99
CA PRO A 15 25.46 -16.46 -17.76
C PRO A 15 23.98 -16.31 -18.13
N VAL A 16 23.22 -17.39 -17.96
CA VAL A 16 21.76 -17.38 -18.07
C VAL A 16 21.19 -17.07 -16.70
N GLY A 17 20.65 -15.87 -16.53
CA GLY A 17 19.92 -15.50 -15.32
C GLY A 17 18.61 -16.26 -15.25
N VAL A 18 18.51 -17.26 -14.38
CA VAL A 18 17.24 -17.93 -14.11
C VAL A 18 16.41 -17.01 -13.19
N PRO A 19 15.17 -16.65 -13.57
CA PRO A 19 14.30 -15.86 -12.70
C PRO A 19 14.09 -16.58 -11.38
N ALA A 20 14.44 -15.91 -10.28
CA ALA A 20 14.20 -16.47 -8.96
C ALA A 20 12.68 -16.66 -8.74
N ALA A 21 12.28 -17.79 -8.17
CA ALA A 21 10.87 -18.11 -7.92
C ALA A 21 10.19 -17.02 -7.07
N PRO A 22 8.96 -16.58 -7.41
CA PRO A 22 8.26 -15.51 -6.70
C PRO A 22 8.04 -15.88 -5.22
N VAL A 23 8.15 -14.89 -4.34
CA VAL A 23 7.92 -15.04 -2.89
C VAL A 23 6.44 -15.15 -2.58
N LEU A 24 5.60 -14.39 -3.28
CA LEU A 24 4.14 -14.44 -3.10
C LEU A 24 3.53 -15.61 -3.90
N PRO A 25 2.80 -16.53 -3.24
CA PRO A 25 2.05 -17.54 -3.95
C PRO A 25 0.92 -16.87 -4.75
N ALA A 26 0.72 -17.29 -6.00
CA ALA A 26 -0.37 -16.85 -6.88
C ALA A 26 -0.59 -15.32 -6.98
N PRO A 27 0.37 -14.55 -7.53
CA PRO A 27 0.27 -13.09 -7.63
C PRO A 27 -0.95 -12.58 -8.40
N LEU A 28 -1.46 -13.36 -9.37
CA LEU A 28 -2.67 -13.02 -10.13
C LEU A 28 -3.94 -13.12 -9.28
N GLU A 29 -4.01 -14.08 -8.36
CA GLU A 29 -5.14 -14.21 -7.42
C GLU A 29 -5.14 -13.05 -6.45
N LEU A 30 -3.96 -12.67 -5.93
CA LEU A 30 -3.83 -11.49 -5.08
C LEU A 30 -4.25 -10.22 -5.83
N GLN A 31 -3.81 -10.02 -7.08
CA GLN A 31 -4.25 -8.89 -7.90
C GLN A 31 -5.76 -8.88 -8.10
N ARG A 32 -6.39 -10.03 -8.34
CA ARG A 32 -7.86 -10.16 -8.46
C ARG A 32 -8.55 -9.78 -7.16
N ALA A 33 -8.07 -10.28 -6.03
CA ALA A 33 -8.61 -9.96 -4.71
C ALA A 33 -8.49 -8.48 -4.35
N LEU A 34 -7.47 -7.78 -4.87
CA LEU A 34 -7.24 -6.35 -4.64
C LEU A 34 -7.98 -5.43 -5.64
N ARG A 35 -8.59 -5.95 -6.71
CA ARG A 35 -9.33 -5.11 -7.69
C ARG A 35 -10.40 -4.20 -7.07
N PRO A 36 -11.13 -4.59 -6.01
CA PRO A 36 -12.09 -3.69 -5.37
C PRO A 36 -11.51 -2.33 -4.94
N LEU A 37 -10.19 -2.23 -4.71
CA LEU A 37 -9.52 -0.97 -4.38
C LEU A 37 -9.60 0.06 -5.52
N GLN A 38 -9.82 -0.34 -6.77
CA GLN A 38 -10.07 0.59 -7.88
C GLN A 38 -11.35 1.42 -7.67
N GLY A 39 -12.28 0.90 -6.86
CA GLY A 39 -13.50 1.59 -6.45
C GLY A 39 -13.33 2.53 -5.27
N TYR A 40 -12.16 2.59 -4.61
CA TYR A 40 -11.95 3.47 -3.48
C TYR A 40 -12.13 4.93 -3.88
N ARG A 41 -12.89 5.68 -3.07
CA ARG A 41 -13.13 7.12 -3.23
C ARG A 41 -12.95 7.76 -1.86
N SER A 42 -12.14 8.82 -1.81
CA SER A 42 -12.05 9.67 -0.64
C SER A 42 -13.30 10.56 -0.55
N PRO A 43 -13.74 10.94 0.67
CA PRO A 43 -14.79 11.95 0.86
C PRO A 43 -14.37 13.37 0.46
N ALA A 44 -13.08 13.63 0.21
CA ALA A 44 -12.59 14.94 -0.21
C ALA A 44 -13.04 15.28 -1.65
N THR A 45 -13.25 16.57 -1.92
CA THR A 45 -13.58 17.09 -3.26
C THR A 45 -12.63 16.53 -4.32
N PRO A 46 -13.10 15.95 -5.44
CA PRO A 46 -12.19 15.32 -6.40
C PRO A 46 -11.18 16.30 -6.98
N LEU A 47 -9.93 15.84 -7.19
CA LEU A 47 -8.81 16.70 -7.62
C LEU A 47 -8.98 17.20 -9.05
N ARG A 48 -9.56 16.35 -9.90
CA ARG A 48 -9.75 16.64 -11.31
C ARG A 48 -11.23 16.80 -11.58
N SER A 49 -11.57 17.96 -12.10
CA SER A 49 -12.84 18.17 -12.78
C SER A 49 -12.57 18.81 -14.13
N GLU A 50 -13.50 18.63 -15.04
CA GLU A 50 -13.56 19.33 -16.30
C GLU A 50 -14.87 20.10 -16.39
N LEU A 51 -14.90 21.10 -17.26
CA LEU A 51 -16.14 21.78 -17.58
C LEU A 51 -17.02 20.79 -18.35
N ASP A 52 -18.22 20.55 -17.86
CA ASP A 52 -19.23 19.87 -18.64
C ASP A 52 -19.81 20.91 -19.60
N GLU A 53 -19.22 20.99 -20.79
CA GLU A 53 -19.59 22.00 -21.80
C GLU A 53 -21.07 21.92 -22.16
N VAL A 54 -21.62 20.70 -22.26
CA VAL A 54 -23.03 20.47 -22.58
C VAL A 54 -23.92 20.96 -21.45
N ALA A 55 -23.67 20.51 -20.21
CA ALA A 55 -24.47 20.95 -19.07
C ALA A 55 -24.32 22.47 -18.80
N THR A 56 -23.13 23.02 -19.04
CA THR A 56 -22.87 24.47 -18.98
C THR A 56 -23.73 25.21 -19.98
N ALA A 57 -23.78 24.77 -21.24
CA ALA A 57 -24.61 25.39 -22.28
C ALA A 57 -26.09 25.34 -21.90
N GLU A 58 -26.58 24.19 -21.43
CA GLU A 58 -27.99 24.01 -21.05
C GLU A 58 -28.42 24.86 -19.84
N VAL A 59 -27.58 24.94 -18.81
CA VAL A 59 -27.88 25.75 -17.62
C VAL A 59 -27.79 27.24 -17.96
N SER A 60 -26.79 27.63 -18.77
CA SER A 60 -26.63 29.03 -19.19
C SER A 60 -27.78 29.51 -20.09
N ALA A 61 -28.26 28.65 -21.00
CA ALA A 61 -29.42 28.95 -21.84
C ALA A 61 -30.69 29.15 -21.00
N ARG A 62 -30.92 28.29 -19.99
CA ARG A 62 -32.06 28.43 -19.07
C ARG A 62 -31.95 29.66 -18.15
N ALA A 63 -30.74 30.12 -17.86
CA ALA A 63 -30.48 31.29 -17.04
C ALA A 63 -30.50 32.61 -17.84
N GLY A 64 -31.09 32.64 -19.04
CA GLY A 64 -31.25 33.85 -19.83
C GLY A 64 -29.94 34.37 -20.44
N GLY A 65 -28.98 33.49 -20.70
CA GLY A 65 -27.69 33.84 -21.32
C GLY A 65 -26.56 34.13 -20.34
N LEU A 66 -26.80 34.03 -19.02
CA LEU A 66 -25.73 34.08 -18.03
C LEU A 66 -24.89 32.79 -18.09
N ILE A 67 -23.57 32.90 -18.31
CA ILE A 67 -22.68 31.73 -18.37
C ILE A 67 -22.50 31.13 -16.97
N LEU A 68 -23.08 29.94 -16.76
CA LEU A 68 -23.05 29.20 -15.50
C LEU A 68 -22.25 27.89 -15.69
N PRO A 69 -20.96 27.87 -15.31
CA PRO A 69 -20.11 26.72 -15.54
C PRO A 69 -20.53 25.53 -14.68
N VAL A 70 -20.87 24.42 -15.33
CA VAL A 70 -21.12 23.13 -14.68
C VAL A 70 -19.86 22.30 -14.79
N ARG A 71 -19.38 21.74 -13.68
CA ARG A 71 -18.18 20.89 -13.66
C ARG A 71 -18.53 19.44 -13.40
N ARG A 72 -17.93 18.53 -14.16
CA ARG A 72 -17.98 17.09 -13.89
C ARG A 72 -16.63 16.59 -13.41
N TYR A 73 -16.63 15.71 -12.40
CA TYR A 73 -15.41 15.18 -11.84
C TYR A 73 -14.88 13.99 -12.65
N LEU A 74 -13.59 14.00 -12.93
CA LEU A 74 -12.92 12.90 -13.64
C LEU A 74 -12.64 11.76 -12.65
N SER A 75 -13.46 10.71 -12.70
CA SER A 75 -13.49 9.62 -11.72
C SER A 75 -12.25 8.68 -11.71
N ARG A 76 -11.17 8.94 -12.46
CA ARG A 76 -10.05 7.98 -12.53
C ARG A 76 -8.94 8.32 -11.53
N ARG A 77 -8.86 7.47 -10.50
CA ARG A 77 -7.70 7.24 -9.60
C ARG A 77 -7.35 8.41 -8.67
N ASP A 78 -8.27 8.88 -7.84
CA ASP A 78 -7.93 9.86 -6.80
C ASP A 78 -7.13 9.25 -5.63
N ALA A 79 -7.17 7.92 -5.49
CA ALA A 79 -6.46 7.19 -4.46
C ALA A 79 -4.94 7.22 -4.67
N ARG A 80 -4.17 7.40 -3.61
CA ARG A 80 -2.71 7.23 -3.60
C ARG A 80 -2.35 6.07 -2.69
N LEU A 81 -1.32 5.32 -3.02
CA LEU A 81 -0.78 4.30 -2.13
C LEU A 81 0.56 4.75 -1.56
N GLN A 82 0.70 4.63 -0.25
CA GLN A 82 1.98 4.72 0.45
C GLN A 82 2.32 3.35 1.03
N LEU A 83 3.24 2.65 0.40
CA LEU A 83 3.74 1.36 0.85
C LEU A 83 5.00 1.58 1.69
N VAL A 84 4.97 1.16 2.95
CA VAL A 84 6.02 1.44 3.94
C VAL A 84 6.59 0.14 4.48
N LEU A 85 7.90 -0.07 4.41
CA LEU A 85 8.57 -1.20 5.05
C LEU A 85 9.14 -0.77 6.40
N ASP A 86 8.81 -1.48 7.48
CA ASP A 86 9.54 -1.36 8.74
C ASP A 86 11.03 -1.70 8.54
N ALA A 87 11.93 -0.80 8.92
CA ALA A 87 13.37 -0.93 8.71
C ALA A 87 14.12 -1.56 9.89
N SER A 88 13.42 -2.22 10.81
CA SER A 88 14.03 -2.98 11.90
C SER A 88 14.90 -4.14 11.37
N SER A 89 15.82 -4.62 12.21
CA SER A 89 16.81 -5.63 11.81
C SER A 89 16.19 -6.95 11.35
N SER A 90 15.10 -7.38 11.99
CA SER A 90 14.30 -8.56 11.61
C SER A 90 13.61 -8.41 10.26
N MET A 91 13.45 -7.17 9.76
CA MET A 91 12.73 -6.90 8.52
C MET A 91 13.58 -7.02 7.25
N ARG A 92 14.91 -7.09 7.38
CA ARG A 92 15.83 -7.17 6.22
C ARG A 92 15.54 -8.35 5.29
N VAL A 93 15.13 -9.49 5.85
CA VAL A 93 14.83 -10.71 5.07
C VAL A 93 13.57 -10.58 4.19
N TRP A 94 12.71 -9.60 4.47
CA TRP A 94 11.44 -9.38 3.76
C TRP A 94 11.54 -8.40 2.60
N GLY A 95 12.73 -7.85 2.29
CA GLY A 95 12.91 -6.87 1.22
C GLY A 95 12.42 -7.37 -0.14
N ARG A 96 12.55 -8.67 -0.42
CA ARG A 96 12.06 -9.27 -1.67
C ARG A 96 10.53 -9.33 -1.73
N LEU A 97 9.88 -9.76 -0.65
CA LEU A 97 8.43 -9.72 -0.51
C LEU A 97 7.90 -8.30 -0.72
N PHE A 98 8.55 -7.33 -0.10
CA PHE A 98 8.19 -5.92 -0.21
C PHE A 98 8.27 -5.40 -1.65
N ALA A 99 9.33 -5.75 -2.38
CA ALA A 99 9.48 -5.38 -3.78
C ALA A 99 8.38 -6.01 -4.68
N GLU A 100 8.01 -7.27 -4.43
CA GLU A 100 6.92 -7.94 -5.14
C GLU A 100 5.56 -7.28 -4.86
N LEU A 101 5.29 -6.90 -3.60
CA LEU A 101 4.09 -6.15 -3.23
C LEU A 101 4.02 -4.80 -3.94
N ALA A 102 5.13 -4.05 -3.97
CA ALA A 102 5.22 -2.78 -4.68
C ALA A 102 4.84 -2.95 -6.17
N GLN A 103 5.40 -3.97 -6.83
CA GLN A 103 5.07 -4.30 -8.23
C GLN A 103 3.59 -4.65 -8.41
N ILE A 104 3.01 -5.44 -7.51
CA ILE A 104 1.60 -5.82 -7.56
C ILE A 104 0.70 -4.59 -7.46
N PHE A 105 0.96 -3.71 -6.50
CA PHE A 105 0.16 -2.49 -6.32
C PHE A 105 0.33 -1.50 -7.49
N SER A 106 1.54 -1.32 -8.02
CA SER A 106 1.77 -0.47 -9.21
C SER A 106 1.01 -0.98 -10.44
N ARG A 107 0.88 -2.31 -10.61
CA ARG A 107 0.16 -2.92 -11.74
C ARG A 107 -1.35 -2.98 -11.55
N LEU A 108 -1.85 -2.76 -10.33
CA LEU A 108 -3.28 -2.82 -10.02
C LEU A 108 -4.09 -1.73 -10.75
N GLY A 109 -3.45 -0.61 -11.08
CA GLY A 109 -4.11 0.52 -11.74
C GLY A 109 -5.23 1.15 -10.90
N ALA A 110 -5.21 0.96 -9.57
CA ALA A 110 -6.16 1.54 -8.63
C ALA A 110 -5.74 2.95 -8.15
N PHE A 111 -4.45 3.23 -8.14
CA PHE A 111 -3.89 4.43 -7.53
C PHE A 111 -3.36 5.40 -8.60
N SER A 112 -3.48 6.72 -8.37
CA SER A 112 -2.80 7.73 -9.21
C SER A 112 -1.29 7.63 -9.06
N ASP A 113 -0.84 7.18 -7.88
CA ASP A 113 0.55 7.17 -7.48
C ASP A 113 0.79 6.08 -6.43
N VAL A 114 1.96 5.43 -6.52
CA VAL A 114 2.42 4.40 -5.57
C VAL A 114 3.79 4.82 -5.08
N GLN A 115 3.84 5.28 -3.83
CA GLN A 115 5.05 5.73 -3.18
C GLN A 115 5.57 4.65 -2.23
N VAL A 116 6.89 4.49 -2.22
CA VAL A 116 7.59 3.53 -1.37
C VAL A 116 8.48 4.27 -0.38
N SER A 117 8.39 3.88 0.89
CA SER A 117 9.29 4.38 1.94
C SER A 117 9.61 3.29 2.95
N HIS A 118 10.55 3.60 3.84
CA HIS A 118 11.00 2.75 4.92
C HIS A 118 10.81 3.50 6.24
N LEU A 119 10.23 2.84 7.24
CA LEU A 119 9.97 3.36 8.56
C LEU A 119 11.15 3.02 9.48
N HIS A 120 11.83 4.05 9.95
CA HIS A 120 12.99 3.99 10.81
C HIS A 120 12.65 4.54 12.20
N GLN A 121 13.44 4.14 13.20
CA GLN A 121 13.53 4.91 14.43
C GLN A 121 14.47 6.09 14.19
N GLY A 122 13.93 7.30 14.37
CA GLY A 122 14.68 8.54 14.25
C GLY A 122 15.66 8.75 15.42
N PRO A 123 16.55 9.74 15.32
CA PRO A 123 17.52 10.06 16.37
C PRO A 123 16.89 10.42 17.72
N ASP A 124 15.67 10.95 17.70
CA ASP A 124 14.84 11.28 18.87
C ASP A 124 14.07 10.07 19.43
N GLY A 125 14.26 8.89 18.84
CA GLY A 125 13.52 7.67 19.19
C GLY A 125 12.13 7.58 18.58
N GLY A 126 11.66 8.63 17.90
CA GLY A 126 10.37 8.70 17.24
C GLY A 126 10.34 8.01 15.87
N PRO A 127 9.16 7.91 15.23
CA PRO A 127 9.07 7.36 13.89
C PRO A 127 9.57 8.36 12.84
N ALA A 128 10.48 7.91 11.98
CA ALA A 128 10.98 8.67 10.83
C ALA A 128 10.83 7.83 9.55
N VAL A 129 10.75 8.49 8.40
CA VAL A 129 10.64 7.83 7.10
C VAL A 129 11.77 8.23 6.17
N SER A 130 12.28 7.26 5.41
CA SER A 130 13.27 7.48 4.36
C SER A 130 12.86 6.75 3.09
N ARG A 131 13.43 7.15 1.95
CA ARG A 131 13.30 6.40 0.69
C ARG A 131 14.22 5.17 0.65
N SER A 132 15.15 5.05 1.60
CA SER A 132 16.14 3.98 1.69
C SER A 132 15.86 3.06 2.88
N ALA A 133 16.14 1.76 2.71
CA ALA A 133 16.17 0.78 3.80
C ALA A 133 17.37 0.97 4.72
N ASP A 134 18.45 1.58 4.22
CA ASP A 134 19.56 2.06 5.02
C ASP A 134 19.24 3.49 5.52
N PRO A 135 19.21 3.74 6.85
CA PRO A 135 18.96 5.07 7.41
C PRO A 135 19.96 6.15 6.96
N TYR A 136 21.16 5.77 6.50
CA TYR A 136 22.16 6.69 5.96
C TYR A 136 22.13 6.78 4.43
N GLY A 137 21.39 5.90 3.75
CA GLY A 137 21.30 5.87 2.29
C GLY A 137 20.43 6.98 1.69
N ALA A 138 19.55 7.60 2.49
CA ALA A 138 18.78 8.77 2.09
C ALA A 138 18.28 9.55 3.33
N PRO A 139 18.00 10.87 3.21
CA PRO A 139 17.56 11.68 4.34
C PRO A 139 16.35 11.10 5.07
N LEU A 140 16.40 11.17 6.40
CA LEU A 140 15.27 10.89 7.27
C LEU A 140 14.34 12.11 7.33
N HIS A 141 13.05 11.84 7.29
CA HIS A 141 11.99 12.83 7.44
C HIS A 141 11.03 12.41 8.55
N ALA A 142 10.32 13.38 9.12
CA ALA A 142 9.27 13.07 10.08
C ALA A 142 8.19 12.18 9.44
N ALA A 143 7.62 11.27 10.24
CA ALA A 143 6.59 10.35 9.78
C ALA A 143 5.25 11.03 9.46
N ASP A 144 5.08 12.31 9.81
CA ASP A 144 3.94 13.16 9.39
C ASP A 144 3.81 13.28 7.86
N ARG A 145 4.89 13.04 7.10
CA ARG A 145 4.82 12.94 5.64
C ARG A 145 3.93 11.82 5.13
N LEU A 146 3.66 10.81 5.97
CA LEU A 146 2.70 9.74 5.66
C LEU A 146 1.26 10.23 5.78
N SER A 147 1.00 11.29 6.54
CA SER A 147 -0.33 11.87 6.75
C SER A 147 -0.87 12.51 5.47
N ASP A 148 -2.18 12.37 5.29
CA ASP A 148 -2.94 12.99 4.20
C ASP A 148 -4.35 13.32 4.73
N PRO A 149 -4.58 14.55 5.21
CA PRO A 149 -5.88 14.97 5.70
C PRO A 149 -7.00 14.89 4.66
N THR A 150 -6.67 14.75 3.37
CA THR A 150 -7.68 14.57 2.32
C THR A 150 -8.18 13.13 2.23
N GLY A 151 -7.61 12.18 2.99
CA GLY A 151 -8.02 10.78 3.00
C GLY A 151 -7.83 10.05 1.68
N ARG A 152 -7.08 10.62 0.74
CA ARG A 152 -6.81 9.99 -0.57
C ARG A 152 -5.70 8.95 -0.47
N ARG A 153 -4.80 9.09 0.49
CA ARG A 153 -3.72 8.14 0.73
C ARG A 153 -4.19 6.93 1.55
N ILE A 154 -3.97 5.76 0.96
CA ILE A 154 -4.00 4.47 1.64
C ILE A 154 -2.57 4.16 2.08
N VAL A 155 -2.37 3.87 3.37
CA VAL A 155 -1.06 3.51 3.91
C VAL A 155 -1.04 2.01 4.20
N VAL A 156 -0.05 1.32 3.64
CA VAL A 156 0.21 -0.11 3.90
C VAL A 156 1.57 -0.22 4.57
N LEU A 157 1.59 -0.54 5.86
CA LEU A 157 2.79 -0.80 6.64
C LEU A 157 3.11 -2.30 6.63
N VAL A 158 4.23 -2.67 6.02
CA VAL A 158 4.75 -4.04 6.06
C VAL A 158 5.70 -4.15 7.25
N SER A 159 5.32 -4.92 8.27
CA SER A 159 6.06 -5.01 9.53
C SER A 159 5.82 -6.34 10.23
N ASP A 160 6.86 -6.85 10.88
CA ASP A 160 6.77 -7.98 11.80
C ASP A 160 6.21 -7.60 13.18
N CYS A 161 5.92 -6.31 13.38
CA CYS A 161 5.38 -5.75 14.61
C CYS A 161 6.24 -6.04 15.85
N ALA A 162 7.55 -6.22 15.68
CA ALA A 162 8.48 -6.54 16.76
C ALA A 162 9.61 -5.50 16.94
N GLY A 163 9.75 -4.54 16.02
CA GLY A 163 10.82 -3.53 16.08
C GLY A 163 10.75 -2.57 17.29
N PRO A 164 11.77 -1.70 17.47
CA PRO A 164 11.85 -0.73 18.57
C PRO A 164 10.65 0.23 18.64
N LEU A 165 10.16 0.70 17.48
CA LEU A 165 8.99 1.58 17.40
C LEU A 165 7.72 0.92 17.95
N TRP A 166 7.60 -0.40 17.80
CA TRP A 166 6.50 -1.17 18.35
C TRP A 166 6.63 -1.37 19.85
N HIS A 167 7.85 -1.62 20.34
CA HIS A 167 8.13 -1.72 21.77
C HIS A 167 7.82 -0.41 22.52
N GLY A 168 8.17 0.74 21.94
CA GLY A 168 7.90 2.06 22.53
C GLY A 168 6.49 2.60 22.29
N GLY A 169 5.60 1.85 21.62
CA GLY A 169 4.25 2.29 21.28
C GLY A 169 4.16 3.38 20.19
N HIS A 170 5.29 3.78 19.61
CA HIS A 170 5.36 4.82 18.56
C HIS A 170 4.67 4.37 17.28
N ALA A 171 4.84 3.11 16.89
CA ALA A 171 4.16 2.54 15.72
C ALA A 171 2.63 2.50 15.91
N HIS A 172 2.14 2.16 17.11
CA HIS A 172 0.71 2.18 17.42
C HIS A 172 0.12 3.58 17.32
N ARG A 173 0.80 4.58 17.91
CA ARG A 173 0.37 5.99 17.82
C ARG A 173 0.35 6.49 16.39
N LEU A 174 1.36 6.13 15.59
CA LEU A 174 1.41 6.46 14.16
C LEU A 174 0.23 5.84 13.41
N LEU A 175 -0.03 4.54 13.59
CA LEU A 175 -1.16 3.86 12.95
C LEU A 175 -2.51 4.46 13.35
N HIS A 176 -2.69 4.74 14.64
CA HIS A 176 -3.90 5.42 15.13
C HIS A 176 -4.07 6.80 14.48
N HIS A 177 -3.00 7.60 14.39
CA HIS A 177 -3.04 8.90 13.72
C HIS A 177 -3.41 8.78 12.24
N LEU A 178 -2.78 7.88 11.50
CA LEU A 178 -3.04 7.67 10.07
C LEU A 178 -4.47 7.15 9.82
N SER A 179 -4.95 6.23 10.66
CA SER A 179 -6.29 5.64 10.55
C SER A 179 -7.43 6.67 10.68
N ARG A 180 -7.18 7.79 11.35
CA ARG A 180 -8.14 8.89 11.48
C ARG A 180 -8.27 9.73 10.21
N GLN A 181 -7.35 9.60 9.27
CA GLN A 181 -7.31 10.39 8.04
C GLN A 181 -7.71 9.56 6.82
N GLY A 182 -7.36 8.28 6.81
CA GLY A 182 -7.68 7.37 5.72
C GLY A 182 -7.33 5.92 6.07
N PRO A 183 -7.49 4.99 5.11
CA PRO A 183 -7.20 3.58 5.35
C PRO A 183 -5.72 3.35 5.69
N ALA A 184 -5.48 2.76 6.85
CA ALA A 184 -4.16 2.31 7.29
C ALA A 184 -4.22 0.81 7.55
N VAL A 185 -3.31 0.05 6.94
CA VAL A 185 -3.27 -1.41 7.02
C VAL A 185 -1.88 -1.86 7.43
N VAL A 186 -1.81 -2.88 8.29
CA VAL A 186 -0.56 -3.59 8.59
C VAL A 186 -0.55 -4.92 7.85
N LEU A 187 0.46 -5.13 7.02
CA LEU A 187 0.74 -6.42 6.40
C LEU A 187 1.83 -7.12 7.20
N GLN A 188 1.44 -8.17 7.90
CA GLN A 188 2.30 -8.93 8.80
C GLN A 188 2.85 -10.18 8.08
N PRO A 189 4.15 -10.23 7.74
CA PRO A 189 4.71 -11.33 6.96
C PRO A 189 4.99 -12.61 7.78
N LEU A 190 4.98 -12.54 9.12
CA LEU A 190 5.18 -13.71 9.95
C LEU A 190 4.03 -14.72 9.80
N PRO A 191 4.28 -16.03 9.95
CA PRO A 191 3.23 -17.03 10.04
C PRO A 191 2.24 -16.71 11.17
N GLN A 192 0.94 -16.95 10.96
CA GLN A 192 -0.13 -16.61 11.92
C GLN A 192 0.10 -17.16 13.33
N ARG A 193 0.71 -18.34 13.46
CA ARG A 193 1.08 -18.94 14.76
C ARG A 193 2.04 -18.10 15.61
N MET A 194 2.72 -17.12 15.01
CA MET A 194 3.66 -16.22 15.68
C MET A 194 3.05 -14.86 16.01
N TRP A 195 1.84 -14.56 15.54
CA TRP A 195 1.24 -13.22 15.68
C TRP A 195 0.98 -12.83 17.13
N ASN A 196 0.65 -13.80 17.99
CA ASN A 196 0.49 -13.60 19.44
C ASN A 196 1.79 -13.20 20.16
N ARG A 197 2.95 -13.29 19.50
CA ARG A 197 4.26 -12.87 20.04
C ARG A 197 4.70 -11.50 19.54
N THR A 198 3.90 -10.87 18.68
CA THR A 198 4.17 -9.52 18.19
C THR A 198 3.67 -8.48 19.19
N ARG A 199 4.06 -7.22 19.00
CA ARG A 199 3.56 -6.11 19.82
C ARG A 199 2.27 -5.50 19.27
N LEU A 200 1.71 -6.05 18.21
CA LEU A 200 0.37 -5.70 17.74
C LEU A 200 -0.62 -6.71 18.34
N PRO A 201 -1.54 -6.27 19.23
CA PRO A 201 -2.53 -7.17 19.81
C PRO A 201 -3.36 -7.86 18.71
N VAL A 202 -3.52 -9.18 18.83
CA VAL A 202 -4.23 -9.99 17.84
C VAL A 202 -5.44 -10.63 18.49
N THR A 203 -6.61 -10.44 17.87
CA THR A 203 -7.83 -11.19 18.17
C THR A 203 -8.19 -12.02 16.96
N PHE A 204 -8.34 -13.33 17.14
CA PHE A 204 -8.76 -14.21 16.05
C PHE A 204 -10.28 -14.16 15.88
N GLY A 205 -10.72 -13.98 14.66
CA GLY A 205 -12.14 -13.90 14.33
C GLY A 205 -12.40 -14.02 12.83
N GLY A 206 -13.66 -14.32 12.50
CA GLY A 206 -14.15 -14.26 11.13
C GLY A 206 -14.44 -12.82 10.75
N LEU A 207 -13.84 -12.34 9.66
CA LEU A 207 -14.19 -11.06 9.06
C LEU A 207 -15.15 -11.32 7.91
N SER A 208 -16.31 -10.66 7.93
CA SER A 208 -17.28 -10.73 6.84
C SER A 208 -17.70 -9.32 6.43
N ARG A 209 -18.05 -9.17 5.16
CA ARG A 209 -18.70 -7.97 4.68
C ARG A 209 -20.17 -8.05 5.11
N GLY A 210 -20.61 -7.09 5.90
CA GLY A 210 -22.02 -6.84 6.15
C GLY A 210 -22.65 -6.15 4.95
N ASP A 211 -23.89 -6.55 4.66
CA ASP A 211 -24.72 -5.85 3.68
C ASP A 211 -25.29 -4.57 4.32
N THR A 212 -25.13 -3.45 3.62
CA THR A 212 -25.88 -2.23 3.94
C THR A 212 -26.63 -1.75 2.71
N LEU A 213 -27.85 -1.25 2.95
CA LEU A 213 -28.62 -0.46 2.01
C LEU A 213 -27.95 0.92 1.88
N GLY A 214 -26.85 1.01 1.12
CA GLY A 214 -26.13 2.28 0.97
C GLY A 214 -24.72 2.20 0.38
N GLY A 215 -24.20 1.00 0.06
CA GLY A 215 -22.90 0.84 -0.61
C GLY A 215 -21.68 0.97 0.30
N GLY A 216 -21.84 1.44 1.54
CA GLY A 216 -20.81 1.39 2.58
C GLY A 216 -20.70 -0.02 3.17
N ALA A 217 -19.70 -0.79 2.78
CA ALA A 217 -19.44 -2.10 3.34
C ALA A 217 -19.13 -2.00 4.86
N VAL A 218 -20.08 -2.36 5.72
CA VAL A 218 -19.80 -2.54 7.15
C VAL A 218 -18.96 -3.81 7.27
N LEU A 219 -17.81 -3.74 7.94
CA LEU A 219 -17.04 -4.93 8.26
C LEU A 219 -17.60 -5.52 9.55
N ARG A 220 -18.05 -6.78 9.51
CA ARG A 220 -18.50 -7.51 10.68
C ARG A 220 -17.38 -8.41 11.17
N VAL A 221 -17.02 -8.28 12.44
CA VAL A 221 -16.02 -9.13 13.10
C VAL A 221 -16.73 -10.09 14.03
N ARG A 222 -16.58 -11.39 13.77
CA ARG A 222 -17.06 -12.45 14.67
C ARG A 222 -15.86 -13.01 15.42
N THR A 223 -15.74 -12.68 16.70
CA THR A 223 -14.72 -13.28 17.57
C THR A 223 -15.28 -14.51 18.26
N ALA A 224 -14.40 -15.39 18.76
CA ALA A 224 -14.81 -16.60 19.48
C ALA A 224 -15.55 -16.31 20.80
N SER A 225 -15.48 -15.09 21.35
CA SER A 225 -16.12 -14.69 22.61
C SER A 225 -17.48 -13.99 22.45
N GLY A 226 -18.12 -14.07 21.27
CA GLY A 226 -19.37 -13.36 20.97
C GLY A 226 -19.12 -12.12 20.10
N ALA A 227 -20.15 -11.73 19.33
CA ALA A 227 -20.05 -10.66 18.35
C ALA A 227 -19.70 -9.32 19.01
N ALA A 228 -18.63 -8.67 18.54
CA ALA A 228 -18.43 -7.25 18.74
C ALA A 228 -18.94 -6.58 17.45
N GLU A 229 -19.94 -5.73 17.60
CA GLU A 229 -20.55 -4.96 16.51
C GLU A 229 -19.63 -3.84 16.01
#